data_AF-A0A7X5LJN7-F1
#
_entry.id   AF-A0A7X5LJN7-F1
#
_cell.length_a   1.000
_cell.length_b   1.000
_cell.length_c   1.000
_cell.angle_alpha   90.00
_cell.angle_beta   90.00
_cell.angle_gamma   90.00
#
_symmetry.space_group_name_H-M   'P 1'
#
loop_
_entity.id
_entity.type
_entity.pdbx_description
1 polymer ?
#
loop_
_entity_poly.entity_id
_entity_poly.type
_entity_poly.pdbx_seq_one_letter_code
_entity_poly.pdbx_strand_id
1 'polypeptide(L)'
;MNFLRWIFTGCLVSLAILLAGILPHGSTLIGQANAGDVNKPHHPQILKIESIYEQAQFDLSKKSHLLRNERINFYLAQAKQADLRNWTFKRDALVARAKNILIHHQQNTIVENTGLPEYAAL
;
A
#
# COMPACT_ATOMS: atom_id res chain seq x y z
N MET A 1 -27.18 43.58 25.20
CA MET A 1 -27.51 42.61 24.14
C MET A 1 -26.27 42.16 23.35
N ASN A 2 -25.21 41.65 24.00
CA ASN A 2 -24.02 41.15 23.30
C ASN A 2 -23.62 39.74 23.74
N PHE A 3 -23.89 39.33 24.98
CA PHE A 3 -23.48 38.02 25.51
C PHE A 3 -24.14 36.84 24.78
N LEU A 4 -25.45 36.92 24.52
CA LEU A 4 -26.17 35.86 23.79
C LEU A 4 -25.64 35.70 22.36
N ARG A 5 -25.28 36.81 21.71
CA ARG A 5 -24.72 36.80 20.35
C ARG A 5 -23.36 36.08 20.31
N TRP A 6 -22.53 36.26 21.33
CA TRP A 6 -21.22 35.62 21.45
C TRP A 6 -21.32 34.10 21.64
N ILE A 7 -22.27 33.63 22.47
CA ILE A 7 -22.52 32.20 22.66
C ILE A 7 -22.98 31.54 21.35
N PHE A 8 -23.90 32.17 20.62
CA PHE A 8 -24.37 31.63 19.35
C PHE A 8 -23.26 31.56 18.29
N THR A 9 -22.41 32.59 18.18
CA THR A 9 -21.24 32.52 17.27
C THR A 9 -20.23 31.45 17.70
N GLY A 10 -19.93 31.32 18.99
CA GLY A 10 -19.02 30.28 19.47
C GLY A 10 -19.55 28.88 19.16
N CYS A 11 -20.83 28.65 19.42
CA CYS A 11 -21.47 27.36 19.17
C CYS A 11 -21.53 27.01 17.67
N LEU A 12 -21.80 27.99 16.80
CA LEU A 12 -21.82 27.78 15.35
C LEU A 12 -20.43 27.44 14.78
N VAL A 13 -19.37 28.10 15.28
CA VAL A 13 -17.99 27.81 14.84
C VAL A 13 -17.56 26.43 15.32
N SER A 14 -17.87 26.04 16.55
CA SER A 14 -17.58 24.70 17.07
C SER A 14 -18.32 23.60 16.30
N LEU A 15 -19.58 23.85 15.91
CA LEU A 15 -20.36 22.91 15.09
C LEU A 15 -19.79 22.78 13.67
N ALA A 16 -19.31 23.87 13.08
CA ALA A 16 -18.65 23.84 11.77
C ALA A 16 -17.33 23.06 11.79
N ILE A 17 -16.54 23.16 12.87
CA ILE A 17 -15.30 22.39 13.04
C ILE A 17 -15.60 20.89 13.22
N LEU A 18 -16.65 20.54 13.98
CA LEU A 18 -17.10 19.16 14.11
C LEU A 18 -17.55 18.56 12.78
N LEU A 19 -18.25 19.33 11.93
CA LEU A 19 -18.63 18.89 10.59
C LEU A 19 -17.43 18.76 9.64
N ALA A 20 -16.45 19.66 9.73
CA ALA A 20 -15.22 19.59 8.94
C ALA A 20 -14.28 18.46 9.37
N GLY A 21 -14.32 18.06 10.65
CA GLY A 21 -13.51 16.99 11.23
C GLY A 21 -13.95 15.56 10.86
N ILE A 22 -15.08 15.39 10.17
CA ILE A 22 -15.56 14.08 9.67
C ILE A 22 -14.94 13.75 8.29
N LEU A 23 -14.16 14.65 7.70
CA LEU A 23 -13.38 14.31 6.51
C LEU A 23 -12.19 13.42 6.92
N PRO A 24 -12.09 12.17 6.41
CA PRO A 24 -10.94 11.34 6.69
C PRO A 24 -9.69 12.02 6.14
N HIS A 25 -8.78 12.39 7.04
CA HIS A 25 -7.40 12.76 6.75
C HIS A 25 -6.65 11.54 6.18
N GLY A 26 -6.88 11.27 4.90
CA GLY A 26 -6.38 10.12 4.16
C GLY A 26 -6.25 10.42 2.67
N SER A 27 -5.21 11.18 2.32
CA SER A 27 -4.42 10.99 1.09
C SER A 27 -5.16 10.62 -0.21
N THR A 28 -5.90 11.51 -0.87
CA THR A 28 -6.27 11.29 -2.30
C THR A 28 -6.66 12.57 -3.04
N LEU A 29 -5.69 13.37 -3.48
CA LEU A 29 -5.86 14.24 -4.65
C LEU A 29 -4.61 14.15 -5.54
N ILE A 30 -4.45 13.00 -6.19
CA ILE A 30 -3.62 12.87 -7.38
C ILE A 30 -4.59 12.81 -8.55
N GLY A 31 -4.49 13.80 -9.44
CA GLY A 31 -5.36 14.00 -10.59
C GLY A 31 -5.72 12.70 -11.30
N GLN A 32 -7.02 12.48 -11.43
CA GLN A 32 -7.62 11.46 -12.26
C GLN A 32 -7.50 11.92 -13.72
N ALA A 33 -6.30 11.78 -14.31
CA ALA A 33 -6.05 12.06 -15.72
C ALA A 33 -5.52 10.80 -16.42
N ASN A 34 -6.47 9.90 -16.66
CA ASN A 34 -6.58 8.92 -17.74
C ASN A 34 -7.47 7.79 -17.22
N ALA A 35 -8.70 7.74 -17.70
CA ALA A 35 -9.51 6.52 -17.66
C ALA A 35 -8.88 5.54 -18.68
N GLY A 36 -7.71 5.00 -18.33
CA GLY A 36 -7.20 3.81 -18.99
C GLY A 36 -8.23 2.70 -18.78
N ASP A 37 -8.45 1.91 -19.82
CA ASP A 37 -9.39 0.78 -19.82
C ASP A 37 -9.17 -0.09 -18.57
N VAL A 38 -10.14 -0.03 -17.65
CA VAL A 38 -10.10 -0.74 -16.36
C VAL A 38 -10.11 -2.26 -16.58
N ASN A 39 -10.52 -2.72 -17.76
CA ASN A 39 -10.53 -4.13 -18.15
C ASN A 39 -9.26 -4.58 -18.87
N LYS A 40 -8.28 -3.69 -19.09
CA LYS A 40 -7.00 -4.08 -19.68
C LYS A 40 -6.26 -5.00 -18.70
N PRO A 41 -5.84 -6.21 -19.14
CA PRO A 41 -5.02 -7.07 -18.30
C PRO A 41 -3.72 -6.35 -17.94
N HIS A 42 -3.37 -6.38 -16.65
CA HIS A 42 -2.13 -5.80 -16.15
C HIS A 42 -0.91 -6.45 -16.80
N HIS A 43 0.20 -5.72 -16.85
CA HIS A 43 1.46 -6.19 -17.41
C HIS A 43 1.85 -7.57 -16.84
N PRO A 44 2.31 -8.54 -17.68
CA PRO A 44 2.60 -9.91 -17.26
C PRO A 44 3.56 -10.04 -16.06
N GLN A 45 4.49 -9.09 -15.92
CA GLN A 45 5.40 -9.08 -14.78
C GLN A 45 4.70 -8.79 -13.45
N ILE A 46 3.67 -7.94 -13.44
CA ILE A 46 2.85 -7.69 -12.25
C ILE A 46 2.14 -8.98 -11.86
N LEU A 47 1.45 -9.60 -12.82
CA LEU A 47 0.70 -10.85 -12.60
C LEU A 47 1.61 -11.98 -12.12
N LYS A 48 2.82 -12.09 -12.67
CA LYS A 48 3.81 -13.08 -12.23
C LYS A 48 4.20 -12.89 -10.76
N ILE A 49 4.52 -11.67 -10.35
CA ILE A 49 4.93 -11.41 -8.96
C ILE A 49 3.75 -11.55 -8.00
N GLU A 50 2.55 -11.13 -8.42
CA GLU A 50 1.32 -11.31 -7.64
C GLU A 50 1.02 -12.79 -7.39
N SER A 51 1.11 -13.64 -8.41
CA SER A 51 0.93 -15.08 -8.26
C SER A 51 1.92 -15.72 -7.28
N ILE A 52 3.20 -15.32 -7.31
CA ILE A 52 4.20 -15.81 -6.33
C ILE A 52 3.89 -15.28 -4.93
N TYR A 53 3.43 -14.03 -4.83
CA TYR A 53 3.06 -13.41 -3.56
C TYR A 53 1.85 -14.10 -2.91
N GLU A 54 0.82 -14.45 -3.69
CA GLU A 54 -0.37 -15.19 -3.22
C GLU A 54 -0.02 -16.59 -2.70
N GLN A 55 1.03 -17.21 -3.23
CA GLN A 55 1.52 -18.51 -2.77
C GLN A 55 2.45 -18.41 -1.55
N ALA A 56 2.95 -17.22 -1.24
CA ALA A 56 3.89 -17.03 -0.14
C ALA A 56 3.18 -17.02 1.21
N GLN A 57 3.76 -17.73 2.18
CA GLN A 57 3.23 -17.80 3.54
C GLN A 57 3.77 -16.65 4.38
N PHE A 58 2.86 -15.88 4.99
CA PHE A 58 3.19 -14.81 5.93
C PHE A 58 2.56 -15.09 7.29
N ASP A 59 3.40 -15.36 8.28
CA ASP A 59 2.99 -15.34 9.69
C ASP A 59 2.74 -13.91 10.18
N LEU A 60 1.49 -13.45 10.11
CA LEU A 60 1.11 -12.08 10.48
C LEU A 60 1.25 -11.79 11.98
N SER A 61 1.48 -12.81 12.83
CA SER A 61 1.79 -12.58 14.25
C SER A 61 3.20 -12.00 14.43
N LYS A 62 4.11 -12.28 13.49
CA LYS A 62 5.47 -11.71 13.47
C LYS A 62 5.46 -10.35 12.79
N LYS A 63 5.90 -9.33 13.53
CA LYS A 63 6.01 -7.94 13.01
C LYS A 63 6.80 -7.85 11.70
N SER A 64 7.89 -8.61 11.56
CA SER A 64 8.72 -8.61 10.35
C SER A 64 7.96 -9.12 9.12
N HIS A 65 7.17 -10.19 9.28
CA HIS A 65 6.36 -10.78 8.22
C HIS A 65 5.21 -9.85 7.85
N LEU A 66 4.52 -9.28 8.84
CA LEU A 66 3.47 -8.28 8.64
C LEU A 66 3.99 -7.08 7.83
N LEU A 67 5.13 -6.51 8.22
CA LEU A 67 5.69 -5.36 7.50
C LEU A 67 6.11 -5.69 6.06
N ARG A 68 6.64 -6.89 5.82
CA ARG A 68 6.98 -7.35 4.46
C ARG A 68 5.72 -7.53 3.62
N ASN A 69 4.68 -8.14 4.18
CA ASN A 69 3.37 -8.32 3.56
C ASN A 69 2.78 -6.98 3.10
N GLU A 70 2.65 -6.02 4.03
CA GLU A 70 2.11 -4.69 3.73
C GLU A 70 2.92 -3.94 2.67
N ARG A 71 4.26 -4.04 2.72
CA ARG A 71 5.12 -3.39 1.72
C ARG A 71 4.97 -4.00 0.33
N ILE A 72 4.87 -5.33 0.23
CA ILE A 72 4.66 -6.00 -1.06
C ILE A 72 3.31 -5.59 -1.65
N ASN A 73 2.25 -5.64 -0.85
CA ASN A 73 0.90 -5.19 -1.24
C ASN A 73 0.90 -3.75 -1.76
N PHE A 74 1.52 -2.84 -1.01
CA PHE A 74 1.62 -1.44 -1.40
C PHE A 74 2.35 -1.25 -2.75
N TYR A 75 3.46 -1.95 -2.97
CA TYR A 75 4.20 -1.83 -4.23
C TYR A 75 3.46 -2.44 -5.41
N LEU A 76 2.79 -3.59 -5.24
CA LEU A 76 1.96 -4.20 -6.29
C LEU A 76 0.76 -3.31 -6.65
N ALA A 77 0.07 -2.74 -5.66
CA ALA A 77 -1.04 -1.81 -5.90
C ALA A 77 -0.59 -0.57 -6.68
N GLN A 78 0.54 0.03 -6.31
CA GLN A 78 1.09 1.16 -7.06
C GLN A 78 1.58 0.76 -8.45
N ALA A 79 2.13 -0.45 -8.63
CA ALA A 79 2.56 -0.94 -9.93
C ALA A 79 1.36 -1.06 -10.89
N LYS A 80 0.24 -1.60 -10.40
CA LYS A 80 -1.04 -1.65 -11.16
C LYS A 80 -1.50 -0.24 -11.56
N GLN A 81 -1.48 0.72 -10.65
CA GLN A 81 -1.83 2.11 -10.97
C GLN A 81 -0.86 2.75 -11.98
N ALA A 82 0.43 2.48 -11.88
CA ALA A 82 1.43 2.96 -12.84
C ALA A 82 1.21 2.33 -14.22
N ASP A 83 0.86 1.06 -14.27
CA ASP A 83 0.56 0.32 -15.52
C ASP A 83 -0.68 0.87 -16.23
N LEU A 84 -1.76 1.14 -15.49
CA LEU A 84 -2.97 1.79 -16.02
C LEU A 84 -2.68 3.18 -16.61
N ARG A 85 -1.69 3.89 -16.05
CA ARG A 85 -1.22 5.20 -16.53
C ARG A 85 -0.15 5.11 -17.62
N ASN A 86 0.20 3.90 -18.08
CA ASN A 86 1.32 3.63 -18.99
C ASN A 86 2.68 4.18 -18.51
N TRP A 87 2.89 4.32 -17.21
CA TRP A 87 4.15 4.74 -16.60
C TRP A 87 5.09 3.53 -16.44
N THR A 88 5.65 3.06 -17.55
CA THR A 88 6.46 1.83 -17.65
C THR A 88 7.64 1.80 -16.68
N PHE A 89 8.47 2.86 -16.66
CA PHE A 89 9.62 2.94 -15.76
C PHE A 89 9.22 2.84 -14.28
N LYS A 90 8.16 3.57 -13.88
CA LYS A 90 7.68 3.55 -12.49
C LYS A 90 7.10 2.18 -12.13
N ARG A 91 6.31 1.58 -13.03
CA ARG A 91 5.77 0.23 -12.87
C ARG A 91 6.90 -0.78 -12.64
N ASP A 92 7.90 -0.80 -13.52
CA ASP A 92 8.97 -1.79 -13.47
C ASP A 92 9.82 -1.64 -12.18
N ALA A 93 10.08 -0.40 -11.76
CA ALA A 93 10.75 -0.12 -10.49
C ALA A 93 9.94 -0.61 -9.27
N LEU A 94 8.61 -0.44 -9.27
CA LEU A 94 7.73 -0.90 -8.19
C LEU A 94 7.66 -2.44 -8.15
N VAL A 95 7.54 -3.09 -9.32
CA VAL A 95 7.57 -4.56 -9.44
C VAL A 95 8.90 -5.11 -8.93
N ALA A 96 10.03 -4.48 -9.28
CA ALA A 96 11.35 -4.89 -8.80
C ALA A 96 11.46 -4.80 -7.27
N ARG A 97 10.91 -3.75 -6.65
CA ARG A 97 10.88 -3.61 -5.19
C ARG A 97 10.04 -4.70 -4.52
N ALA A 98 8.84 -4.98 -5.05
CA ALA A 98 7.99 -6.06 -4.55
C ALA A 98 8.71 -7.42 -4.65
N LYS A 99 9.30 -7.71 -5.81
CA LYS A 99 10.08 -8.93 -6.05
C LYS A 99 11.25 -9.09 -5.07
N ASN A 100 12.03 -8.04 -4.84
CA ASN A 100 13.19 -8.11 -3.94
C ASN A 100 12.79 -8.43 -2.50
N ILE A 101 11.70 -7.83 -2.02
CA ILE A 101 11.18 -8.13 -0.67
C ILE A 101 10.69 -9.57 -0.60
N LEU A 102 10.02 -10.06 -1.66
CA LEU A 102 9.51 -11.42 -1.72
C LEU A 102 10.63 -12.47 -1.71
N ILE A 103 11.70 -12.26 -2.48
CA ILE A 103 12.89 -13.15 -2.48
C ILE A 103 13.51 -13.22 -1.08
N HIS A 104 13.72 -12.06 -0.46
CA HIS A 104 14.27 -11.98 0.88
C HIS A 104 13.34 -12.62 1.93
N HIS A 105 12.02 -12.50 1.75
CA HIS A 105 11.05 -13.17 2.61
C HIS A 105 11.14 -14.69 2.48
N GLN A 106 11.19 -15.21 1.25
CA GLN A 106 11.30 -16.65 0.99
C GLN A 106 12.58 -17.24 1.56
N GLN A 107 13.73 -16.58 1.36
CA GLN A 107 15.02 -17.01 1.93
C GLN A 107 14.96 -17.10 3.45
N ASN A 108 14.41 -16.07 4.11
CA ASN A 108 14.28 -16.07 5.57
C ASN A 108 13.28 -17.12 6.06
N THR A 109 12.19 -17.34 5.34
CA THR A 109 11.20 -18.36 5.71
C THR A 109 11.79 -19.78 5.62
N ILE A 110 12.65 -20.03 4.62
CA ILE A 110 13.40 -21.30 4.51
C ILE A 110 14.34 -21.47 5.70
N VAL A 111 15.10 -20.43 6.06
CA VAL A 111 15.98 -20.41 7.23
C VAL A 111 15.19 -20.68 8.51
N GLU A 112 14.06 -19.99 8.72
CA GLU A 112 13.20 -20.18 9.89
C GLU A 112 12.61 -21.60 9.99
N ASN A 113 12.21 -22.20 8.85
CA ASN A 113 11.63 -23.54 8.82
C ASN A 113 12.66 -24.67 8.93
N THR A 114 13.90 -24.44 8.49
CA THR A 114 14.97 -25.46 8.51
C THR A 114 15.84 -25.39 9.76
N GLY A 115 15.78 -24.29 10.52
CA GLY A 115 16.61 -24.07 11.70
C GLY A 115 18.11 -23.90 11.38
N LEU A 116 18.47 -23.78 10.09
CA LEU A 116 19.83 -23.55 9.66
C LEU A 116 20.19 -22.07 9.82
N PRO A 117 21.40 -21.72 10.28
CA PRO A 117 21.79 -20.32 10.43
C PRO A 117 21.87 -19.61 9.07
N GLU A 118 21.54 -18.32 9.04
CA GLU A 118 21.38 -17.47 7.85
C GLU A 118 22.59 -17.49 6.88
N TYR A 119 23.80 -17.82 7.36
CA TYR A 119 25.01 -17.92 6.53
C TYR A 119 25.15 -19.23 5.74
N ALA A 120 24.30 -20.24 5.99
CA ALA A 120 24.36 -21.52 5.30
C ALA A 120 23.60 -21.55 3.95
N ALA A 121 22.93 -20.45 3.58
CA ALA A 121 22.12 -20.33 2.38
C ALA A 121 22.78 -19.52 1.23
N LEU A 122 24.09 -19.28 1.32
CA LEU A 122 24.94 -18.68 0.28
C LEU A 122 25.84 -19.75 -0.37
#